data_AF-A0A928RQC0-F1
#
_entry.id   AF-A0A928RQC0-F1
#
_cell.length_a   1.000
_cell.length_b   1.000
_cell.length_c   1.000
_cell.angle_alpha   90.00
_cell.angle_beta   90.00
_cell.angle_gamma   90.00
#
_symmetry.space_group_name_H-M   'P 1'
#
loop_
_entity.id
_entity.type
_entity.pdbx_description
1 polymer ?
#
loop_
_entity_poly.entity_id
_entity_poly.type
_entity_poly.pdbx_seq_one_letter_code
_entity_poly.pdbx_strand_id
1 'polypeptide(L)'
;MKKNEKQLNENAEDLENLSDDELYAKIQTEKLVRKKKKRKIATAVAMCVSLVFIVALIIMAAVPVSLQPNCIGGDYYTATIIPGTTQNRTATFVKGQEGYDKFDELLNNSFSQSFLSALFGGNMFDYDVEESSTTKSVSAIQNELISNQTYFVKLHFNEDQLLTQQNGKAYVSNYRAPNSTIWDGSLHFSDAFVVVNKTEGYQDTKIYLAVNDFPTISNGEVTGHKDVMVTITVRANTYEIYDAWNDLLDF
;
A
#
# COMPACT_ATOMS: atom_id res chain seq x y z
N MET A 1 -60.09 5.33 0.66
CA MET A 1 -60.52 4.07 1.32
C MET A 1 -61.52 3.27 0.49
N LYS A 2 -62.60 3.85 -0.06
CA LYS A 2 -63.65 3.12 -0.81
C LYS A 2 -63.20 2.34 -2.07
N LYS A 3 -62.01 2.59 -2.62
CA LYS A 3 -61.52 1.95 -3.87
C LYS A 3 -60.85 0.58 -3.62
N ASN A 4 -60.26 0.37 -2.44
CA ASN A 4 -59.60 -0.90 -2.08
C ASN A 4 -60.60 -1.93 -1.52
N GLU A 5 -61.64 -1.50 -0.81
CA GLU A 5 -62.70 -2.41 -0.30
C GLU A 5 -63.55 -2.99 -1.44
N LYS A 6 -63.81 -2.18 -2.49
CA LYS A 6 -64.57 -2.65 -3.66
C LYS A 6 -63.83 -3.73 -4.46
N GLN A 7 -62.52 -3.57 -4.64
CA GLN A 7 -61.68 -4.60 -5.27
C GLN A 7 -61.51 -5.85 -4.41
N LEU A 8 -61.62 -5.75 -3.08
CA LEU A 8 -61.57 -6.91 -2.20
C LEU A 8 -62.88 -7.73 -2.26
N ASN A 9 -64.03 -7.05 -2.31
CA ASN A 9 -65.34 -7.69 -2.35
C ASN A 9 -65.67 -8.32 -3.71
N GLU A 10 -65.34 -7.67 -4.84
CA GLU A 10 -65.52 -8.27 -6.18
C GLU A 10 -64.68 -9.55 -6.34
N ASN A 11 -63.47 -9.59 -5.78
CA ASN A 11 -62.62 -10.78 -5.82
C ASN A 11 -63.12 -11.92 -4.92
N ALA A 12 -63.89 -11.62 -3.87
CA ALA A 12 -64.45 -12.60 -2.94
C ALA A 12 -65.73 -13.26 -3.50
N GLU A 13 -66.62 -12.48 -4.13
CA GLU A 13 -67.84 -12.98 -4.78
C GLU A 13 -67.52 -13.86 -6.01
N ASP A 14 -66.46 -13.54 -6.75
CA ASP A 14 -65.95 -14.35 -7.88
C ASP A 14 -65.25 -15.66 -7.46
N LEU A 15 -65.06 -15.90 -6.16
CA LEU A 15 -64.48 -17.14 -5.60
C LEU A 15 -65.55 -18.09 -5.05
N GLU A 16 -66.71 -17.58 -4.61
CA GLU A 16 -67.80 -18.40 -4.04
C GLU A 16 -68.62 -19.18 -5.08
N ASN A 17 -68.59 -18.77 -6.36
CA ASN A 17 -69.35 -19.40 -7.45
C ASN A 17 -68.55 -20.40 -8.31
N LEU A 18 -67.34 -20.78 -7.91
CA LEU A 18 -66.49 -21.73 -8.64
C LEU A 18 -66.58 -23.13 -8.02
N SER A 19 -66.60 -24.17 -8.86
CA SER A 19 -66.49 -25.56 -8.40
C SER A 19 -65.19 -25.77 -7.61
N ASP A 20 -65.19 -26.63 -6.59
CA ASP A 20 -64.02 -26.85 -5.68
C ASP A 20 -62.70 -27.09 -6.45
N ASP A 21 -62.77 -27.76 -7.60
CA ASP A 21 -61.61 -28.01 -8.48
C ASP A 21 -61.11 -26.75 -9.21
N GLU A 22 -62.02 -25.86 -9.63
CA GLU A 22 -61.66 -24.58 -10.26
C GLU A 22 -61.10 -23.60 -9.23
N LEU A 23 -61.63 -23.62 -8.01
CA LEU A 23 -61.10 -22.85 -6.88
C LEU A 23 -59.66 -23.29 -6.56
N TYR A 24 -59.40 -24.60 -6.50
CA TYR A 24 -58.06 -25.15 -6.29
C TYR A 24 -57.10 -24.78 -7.42
N ALA A 25 -57.54 -24.85 -8.68
CA ALA A 25 -56.75 -24.46 -9.84
C ALA A 25 -56.41 -22.95 -9.82
N LYS A 26 -57.35 -22.08 -9.42
CA LYS A 26 -57.16 -20.63 -9.29
C LYS A 26 -56.17 -20.29 -8.16
N ILE A 27 -56.25 -20.97 -7.02
CA ILE A 27 -55.31 -20.80 -5.90
C ILE A 27 -53.90 -21.30 -6.26
N GLN A 28 -53.78 -22.44 -6.95
CA GLN A 28 -52.48 -22.96 -7.39
C GLN A 28 -51.83 -22.07 -8.46
N THR A 29 -52.61 -21.58 -9.43
CA THR A 29 -52.10 -20.64 -10.44
C THR A 29 -51.68 -19.33 -9.81
N GLU A 30 -52.43 -18.79 -8.84
CA GLU A 30 -52.04 -17.57 -8.14
C GLU A 30 -50.77 -17.76 -7.29
N LYS A 31 -50.62 -18.90 -6.59
CA LYS A 31 -49.38 -19.28 -5.90
C LYS A 31 -48.20 -19.40 -6.88
N LEU A 32 -48.38 -20.02 -8.04
CA LEU A 32 -47.37 -20.14 -9.08
C LEU A 32 -46.96 -18.78 -9.66
N VAL A 33 -47.92 -17.89 -9.90
CA VAL A 33 -47.68 -16.51 -10.38
C VAL A 33 -46.94 -15.70 -9.33
N ARG A 34 -47.32 -15.78 -8.05
CA ARG A 34 -46.60 -15.13 -6.94
C ARG A 34 -45.17 -15.67 -6.79
N LYS A 35 -44.95 -16.98 -6.94
CA LYS A 35 -43.62 -17.60 -6.92
C LYS A 35 -42.76 -17.14 -8.12
N LYS A 36 -43.33 -17.08 -9.32
CA LYS A 36 -42.67 -16.51 -10.52
C LYS A 36 -42.30 -15.03 -10.33
N LYS A 37 -43.21 -14.20 -9.78
CA LYS A 37 -42.93 -12.79 -9.47
C LYS A 37 -41.80 -12.64 -8.45
N LYS A 38 -41.85 -13.38 -7.33
CA LYS A 38 -40.76 -13.40 -6.33
C LYS A 38 -39.43 -13.82 -6.94
N ARG A 39 -39.42 -14.83 -7.81
CA ARG A 39 -38.20 -15.28 -8.51
C ARG A 39 -37.65 -14.19 -9.43
N LYS A 40 -38.50 -13.51 -10.21
CA LYS A 40 -38.10 -12.37 -11.05
C LYS A 40 -37.51 -11.22 -10.24
N ILE A 41 -38.12 -10.87 -9.11
CA ILE A 41 -37.62 -9.82 -8.22
C ILE A 41 -36.28 -10.24 -7.61
N ALA A 42 -36.16 -11.47 -7.11
CA ALA A 42 -34.91 -11.98 -6.56
C ALA A 42 -33.78 -11.99 -7.61
N THR A 43 -34.08 -12.38 -8.85
CA THR A 43 -33.10 -12.34 -9.95
C THR A 43 -32.73 -10.90 -10.33
N ALA A 44 -33.68 -9.96 -10.32
CA ALA A 44 -33.40 -8.54 -10.58
C ALA A 44 -32.52 -7.93 -9.47
N VAL A 45 -32.83 -8.20 -8.20
CA VAL A 45 -32.01 -7.78 -7.05
C VAL A 45 -30.62 -8.38 -7.15
N ALA A 46 -30.52 -9.68 -7.45
CA ALA A 46 -29.23 -10.34 -7.64
C ALA A 46 -28.41 -9.67 -8.76
N MET A 47 -29.00 -9.39 -9.93
CA MET A 47 -28.33 -8.68 -11.02
C MET A 47 -27.85 -7.27 -10.60
N CYS A 48 -28.68 -6.50 -9.88
CA CYS A 48 -28.29 -5.19 -9.39
C CYS A 48 -27.11 -5.27 -8.42
N VAL A 49 -27.12 -6.24 -7.49
CA VAL A 49 -26.00 -6.46 -6.57
C VAL A 49 -24.74 -6.87 -7.35
N SER A 50 -24.86 -7.77 -8.33
CA SER A 50 -23.74 -8.17 -9.19
C SER A 50 -23.13 -6.99 -9.93
N LEU A 51 -23.95 -6.09 -10.48
CA LEU A 51 -23.50 -4.90 -11.20
C LEU A 51 -22.67 -4.00 -10.27
N VAL A 52 -23.15 -3.75 -9.05
CA VAL A 52 -22.43 -2.94 -8.05
C VAL A 52 -21.08 -3.57 -7.71
N PHE A 53 -21.03 -4.89 -7.53
CA PHE A 53 -19.78 -5.61 -7.29
C PHE A 53 -18.80 -5.51 -8.47
N ILE A 54 -19.29 -5.63 -9.71
CA ILE A 54 -18.45 -5.50 -10.91
C ILE A 54 -17.87 -4.08 -10.99
N VAL A 55 -18.70 -3.05 -10.77
CA VAL A 55 -18.23 -1.66 -10.78
C VAL A 55 -17.19 -1.43 -9.68
N ALA A 56 -17.42 -1.95 -8.47
CA ALA A 56 -16.45 -1.86 -7.38
C ALA A 56 -15.12 -2.54 -7.73
N LEU A 57 -15.15 -3.71 -8.37
CA LEU A 57 -13.94 -4.41 -8.84
C LEU A 57 -13.18 -3.63 -9.91
N ILE A 58 -13.88 -2.99 -10.85
CA ILE A 58 -13.25 -2.15 -11.87
C ILE A 58 -12.57 -0.94 -11.21
N ILE A 59 -13.25 -0.28 -10.27
CA ILE A 59 -12.66 0.85 -9.52
C ILE A 59 -11.42 0.38 -8.74
N MET A 60 -11.51 -0.73 -8.01
CA MET A 60 -10.36 -1.29 -7.27
C MET A 60 -9.22 -1.74 -8.19
N ALA A 61 -9.49 -2.14 -9.43
CA ALA A 61 -8.45 -2.46 -10.41
C ALA A 61 -7.81 -1.21 -11.01
N ALA A 62 -8.57 -0.12 -11.17
CA ALA A 62 -8.13 1.09 -11.85
C ALA A 62 -7.49 2.14 -10.92
N VAL A 63 -7.88 2.19 -9.65
CA VAL A 63 -7.35 3.16 -8.70
C VAL A 63 -6.01 2.65 -8.15
N PRO A 64 -4.89 3.32 -8.44
CA PRO A 64 -3.62 2.98 -7.82
C PRO A 64 -3.65 3.36 -6.34
N VAL A 65 -3.05 2.52 -5.51
CA VAL A 65 -2.76 2.80 -4.11
C VAL A 65 -1.25 2.87 -3.94
N SER A 66 -0.78 3.90 -3.25
CA SER A 66 0.63 4.00 -2.86
C SER A 66 0.90 3.00 -1.73
N LEU A 67 1.89 2.13 -1.94
CA LEU A 67 2.49 1.29 -0.91
C LEU A 67 3.83 1.84 -0.43
N GLN A 68 4.09 3.12 -0.67
CA GLN A 68 5.33 3.74 -0.23
C GLN A 68 5.44 3.65 1.30
N PRO A 69 6.56 3.16 1.85
CA PRO A 69 6.77 3.20 3.28
C PRO A 69 6.76 4.64 3.80
N ASN A 70 6.06 4.87 4.91
CA ASN A 70 5.96 6.20 5.52
C ASN A 70 7.33 6.82 5.83
N CYS A 71 8.38 6.02 6.06
CA CYS A 71 9.74 6.51 6.32
C CYS A 71 10.39 7.21 5.12
N ILE A 72 9.87 7.02 3.90
CA ILE A 72 10.34 7.74 2.71
C ILE A 72 9.24 8.61 2.09
N GLY A 73 8.08 8.71 2.76
CA GLY A 73 6.98 9.54 2.34
C GLY A 73 7.27 11.02 2.58
N GLY A 74 7.57 11.74 1.49
CA GLY A 74 7.44 13.20 1.36
C GLY A 74 8.01 14.06 2.49
N ASP A 75 9.34 14.26 2.52
CA ASP A 75 10.02 15.51 2.91
C ASP A 75 11.56 15.43 2.78
N TYR A 76 12.06 14.66 1.82
CA TYR A 76 13.48 14.69 1.51
C TYR A 76 13.85 15.98 0.75
N TYR A 77 15.05 16.50 1.00
CA TYR A 77 15.54 17.74 0.39
C TYR A 77 16.37 17.48 -0.85
N THR A 78 17.13 16.40 -0.85
CA THR A 78 17.86 15.95 -2.03
C THR A 78 17.64 14.46 -2.28
N ALA A 79 17.58 14.11 -3.56
CA ALA A 79 17.63 12.74 -4.02
C ALA A 79 18.81 12.60 -4.98
N THR A 80 19.68 11.62 -4.75
CA THR A 80 20.81 11.35 -5.64
C THR A 80 20.67 9.94 -6.21
N ILE A 81 20.60 9.84 -7.54
CA ILE A 81 20.64 8.57 -8.23
C ILE A 81 22.09 8.13 -8.39
N ILE A 82 22.39 6.93 -7.88
CA ILE A 82 23.74 6.38 -7.87
C ILE A 82 23.75 5.04 -8.59
N PRO A 83 24.52 4.95 -9.68
CA PRO A 83 24.61 3.71 -10.44
C PRO A 83 25.49 2.71 -9.70
N GLY A 84 25.21 1.43 -9.90
CA GLY A 84 26.02 0.34 -9.36
C GLY A 84 27.40 0.20 -9.98
N THR A 85 27.98 1.26 -10.55
CA THR A 85 29.36 1.24 -11.04
C THR A 85 29.98 2.61 -10.82
N THR A 86 31.27 2.63 -10.50
CA THR A 86 32.05 3.88 -10.35
C THR A 86 32.28 4.63 -11.66
N GLN A 87 31.90 4.05 -12.81
CA GLN A 87 32.08 4.64 -14.14
C GLN A 87 30.84 5.38 -14.67
N ASN A 88 29.70 5.27 -13.97
CA ASN A 88 28.46 5.88 -14.42
C ASN A 88 28.21 7.21 -13.70
N ARG A 89 27.54 8.14 -14.40
CA ARG A 89 27.20 9.47 -13.87
C ARG A 89 26.15 9.35 -12.76
N THR A 90 26.30 10.17 -11.73
CA THR A 90 25.28 10.42 -10.71
C THR A 90 24.55 11.72 -11.04
N ALA A 91 23.26 11.82 -10.70
CA ALA A 91 22.52 13.07 -10.71
C ALA A 91 21.92 13.32 -9.33
N THR A 92 21.90 14.58 -8.91
CA THR A 92 21.32 15.01 -7.65
C THR A 92 20.20 16.00 -7.93
N PHE A 93 19.01 15.66 -7.47
CA PHE A 93 17.81 16.48 -7.57
C PHE A 93 17.58 17.18 -6.23
N VAL A 94 17.44 18.50 -6.25
CA VAL A 94 17.19 19.31 -5.06
C VAL A 94 15.75 19.81 -5.08
N LYS A 95 15.04 19.72 -3.96
CA LYS A 95 13.65 20.17 -3.83
C LYS A 95 13.50 21.61 -4.31
N GLY A 96 12.57 21.83 -5.25
CA GLY A 96 12.35 23.12 -5.92
C GLY A 96 13.10 23.31 -7.25
N GLN A 97 13.83 22.30 -7.73
CA GLN A 97 14.39 22.27 -9.09
C GLN A 97 13.54 21.41 -10.03
N GLU A 98 13.58 21.69 -11.33
CA GLU A 98 12.75 21.02 -12.35
C GLU A 98 12.89 19.49 -12.34
N GLY A 99 14.12 18.97 -12.19
CA GLY A 99 14.38 17.53 -12.15
C GLY A 99 13.85 16.83 -10.90
N TYR A 100 13.59 17.56 -9.80
CA TYR A 100 13.12 16.99 -8.55
C TYR A 100 11.68 16.50 -8.65
N ASP A 101 10.77 17.30 -9.19
CA ASP A 101 9.36 16.93 -9.27
C ASP A 101 9.16 15.69 -10.15
N LYS A 102 9.90 15.61 -11.26
CA LYS A 102 9.90 14.43 -12.14
C LYS A 102 10.46 13.19 -11.44
N PHE A 103 11.55 13.35 -10.68
CA PHE A 103 12.11 12.25 -9.90
C PHE A 103 11.14 11.78 -8.80
N ASP A 104 10.54 12.70 -8.06
CA ASP A 104 9.60 12.39 -6.98
C ASP A 104 8.35 11.66 -7.51
N GLU A 105 7.84 12.09 -8.67
CA GLU A 105 6.75 11.38 -9.36
C GLU A 105 7.16 9.94 -9.72
N LEU A 106 8.35 9.72 -10.29
CA LEU A 106 8.85 8.39 -10.62
C LEU A 106 9.05 7.51 -9.38
N LEU A 107 9.58 8.10 -8.30
CA LEU A 107 9.74 7.41 -7.03
C LEU A 107 8.38 6.98 -6.48
N ASN A 108 7.40 7.89 -6.45
CA ASN A 108 6.05 7.60 -5.95
C ASN A 108 5.31 6.57 -6.83
N ASN A 109 5.49 6.63 -8.15
CA ASN A 109 4.92 5.66 -9.09
C ASN A 109 5.53 4.28 -8.91
N SER A 110 6.83 4.19 -8.59
CA SER A 110 7.50 2.90 -8.31
C SER A 110 6.85 2.13 -7.15
N PHE A 111 6.18 2.80 -6.22
CA PHE A 111 5.45 2.18 -5.10
C PHE A 111 3.92 2.12 -5.32
N SER A 112 3.42 2.64 -6.44
CA SER A 112 1.99 2.71 -6.73
C SER A 112 1.53 1.47 -7.46
N GLN A 113 0.56 0.74 -6.90
CA GLN A 113 0.00 -0.47 -7.55
C GLN A 113 -1.52 -0.53 -7.44
N SER A 114 -2.16 -1.36 -8.27
CA SER A 114 -3.62 -1.53 -8.18
C SER A 114 -4.03 -2.09 -6.81
N PHE A 115 -5.18 -1.65 -6.27
CA PHE A 115 -5.66 -2.12 -4.98
C PHE A 115 -5.85 -3.65 -4.93
N LEU A 116 -6.33 -4.26 -6.02
CA LEU A 116 -6.47 -5.72 -6.10
C LEU A 116 -5.10 -6.43 -6.07
N SER A 117 -4.11 -5.91 -6.79
CA SER A 117 -2.74 -6.43 -6.74
C SER A 117 -2.14 -6.31 -5.34
N ALA A 118 -2.42 -5.20 -4.63
CA ALA A 118 -1.99 -5.01 -3.25
C ALA A 118 -2.64 -6.00 -2.30
N LEU A 119 -3.97 -6.10 -2.36
CA LEU A 119 -4.77 -6.94 -1.47
C LEU A 119 -4.41 -8.43 -1.64
N PHE A 120 -4.37 -8.92 -2.87
CA PHE A 120 -4.09 -10.34 -3.14
C PHE A 120 -2.60 -10.67 -3.14
N GLY A 121 -1.73 -9.66 -3.30
CA GLY A 121 -0.29 -9.83 -3.21
C GLY A 121 0.25 -9.92 -1.78
N GLY A 122 -0.59 -9.69 -0.77
CA GLY A 122 -0.18 -9.69 0.64
C GLY A 122 0.65 -8.48 1.06
N ASN A 123 0.83 -7.49 0.18
CA ASN A 123 1.70 -6.33 0.41
C ASN A 123 0.90 -5.11 0.92
N MET A 124 -0.41 -5.28 1.10
CA MET A 124 -1.28 -4.20 1.54
C MET A 124 -1.02 -3.94 3.02
N PHE A 125 -0.43 -2.79 3.31
CA PHE A 125 -0.23 -2.26 4.65
C PHE A 125 0.91 -2.85 5.50
N ASP A 126 1.80 -3.67 4.92
CA ASP A 126 2.92 -4.24 5.68
C ASP A 126 4.29 -4.08 4.97
N TYR A 127 5.32 -3.79 5.76
CA TYR A 127 6.71 -3.90 5.34
C TYR A 127 7.51 -4.52 6.47
N ASP A 128 8.45 -5.38 6.08
CA ASP A 128 9.31 -6.06 7.05
C ASP A 128 10.45 -5.14 7.45
N VAL A 129 10.64 -4.95 8.75
CA VAL A 129 11.76 -4.20 9.32
C VAL A 129 12.76 -5.16 9.93
N GLU A 130 13.94 -5.24 9.33
CA GLU A 130 15.08 -5.99 9.82
C GLU A 130 16.12 -5.03 10.44
N GLU A 131 16.32 -5.15 11.75
CA GLU A 131 17.31 -4.36 12.47
C GLU A 131 18.66 -5.09 12.52
N SER A 132 19.73 -4.44 12.04
CA SER A 132 21.08 -4.98 12.19
C SER A 132 21.71 -4.52 13.50
N SER A 133 22.33 -5.45 14.23
CA SER A 133 23.21 -5.10 15.35
C SER A 133 24.59 -4.59 14.88
N THR A 134 24.89 -4.68 13.59
CA THR A 134 26.17 -4.29 13.00
C THR A 134 26.23 -2.78 12.83
N THR A 135 27.28 -2.16 13.38
CA THR A 135 27.53 -0.73 13.18
C THR A 135 27.83 -0.46 11.71
N LYS A 136 27.04 0.41 11.07
CA LYS A 136 27.24 0.85 9.69
C LYS A 136 26.86 2.31 9.56
N SER A 137 27.83 3.15 9.19
CA SER A 137 27.57 4.55 8.85
C SER A 137 26.96 4.67 7.45
N VAL A 138 26.39 5.85 7.15
CA VAL A 138 25.89 6.24 5.81
C VAL A 138 26.90 5.88 4.71
N SER A 139 28.16 6.29 4.87
CA SER A 139 29.21 6.03 3.89
C SER A 139 29.52 4.54 3.73
N ALA A 140 29.42 3.75 4.80
CA ALA A 140 29.63 2.31 4.74
C ALA A 140 28.53 1.62 3.93
N ILE A 141 27.26 1.99 4.14
CA ILE A 141 26.12 1.48 3.36
C ILE A 141 26.30 1.82 1.88
N GLN A 142 26.61 3.07 1.57
CA GLN A 142 26.81 3.52 0.20
C GLN A 142 27.95 2.74 -0.50
N ASN A 143 29.09 2.58 0.17
CA ASN A 143 30.23 1.86 -0.39
C ASN A 143 29.93 0.37 -0.63
N GLU A 144 29.16 -0.26 0.25
CA GLU A 144 28.72 -1.64 0.07
C GLU A 144 27.80 -1.80 -1.13
N LEU A 145 26.82 -0.90 -1.30
CA LEU A 145 25.93 -0.91 -2.47
C LEU A 145 26.70 -0.72 -3.77
N ILE A 146 27.65 0.22 -3.81
CA ILE A 146 28.53 0.45 -4.95
C ILE A 146 29.40 -0.79 -5.23
N SER A 147 30.00 -1.38 -4.19
CA SER A 147 30.84 -2.59 -4.32
C SER A 147 30.05 -3.79 -4.86
N ASN A 148 28.78 -3.90 -4.47
CA ASN A 148 27.86 -4.94 -4.93
C ASN A 148 27.21 -4.61 -6.29
N GLN A 149 27.64 -3.53 -6.93
CA GLN A 149 27.12 -3.05 -8.19
C GLN A 149 25.60 -2.83 -8.22
N THR A 150 25.06 -2.41 -7.08
CA THR A 150 23.63 -2.15 -6.89
C THR A 150 23.30 -0.74 -7.35
N TYR A 151 22.22 -0.58 -8.12
CA TYR A 151 21.69 0.74 -8.44
C TYR A 151 20.82 1.18 -7.28
N PHE A 152 20.94 2.43 -6.84
CA PHE A 152 20.16 2.92 -5.73
C PHE A 152 19.93 4.42 -5.81
N VAL A 153 18.90 4.87 -5.12
CA VAL A 153 18.67 6.28 -4.85
C VAL A 153 19.03 6.55 -3.40
N LYS A 154 19.88 7.55 -3.16
CA LYS A 154 20.09 8.13 -1.83
C LYS A 154 19.12 9.29 -1.64
N LEU A 155 18.22 9.19 -0.67
CA LEU A 155 17.35 10.27 -0.21
C LEU A 155 17.95 10.87 1.05
N HIS A 156 18.10 12.20 1.06
CA HIS A 156 18.58 12.95 2.22
C HIS A 156 17.48 13.89 2.72
N PHE A 157 17.14 13.75 4.00
CA PHE A 157 16.08 14.52 4.64
C PHE A 157 16.62 15.80 5.29
N ASN A 158 15.80 16.85 5.32
CA ASN A 158 16.16 18.12 5.95
C ASN A 158 16.34 18.01 7.47
N GLU A 159 15.60 17.10 8.09
CA GLU A 159 15.58 16.86 9.52
C GLU A 159 15.60 15.35 9.77
N ASP A 160 16.04 14.95 10.96
CA ASP A 160 15.98 13.55 11.38
C ASP A 160 14.53 13.06 11.38
N GLN A 161 14.28 12.06 10.56
CA GLN A 161 12.99 11.41 10.42
C GLN A 161 12.83 10.35 11.49
N LEU A 162 11.63 10.28 12.06
CA LEU A 162 11.24 9.17 12.92
C LEU A 162 10.78 8.00 12.05
N LEU A 163 11.35 6.82 12.26
CA LEU A 163 10.83 5.61 11.64
C LEU A 163 9.46 5.32 12.23
N THR A 164 8.42 5.42 11.41
CA THR A 164 7.07 4.99 11.74
C THR A 164 6.78 3.62 11.17
N GLN A 165 5.72 2.97 11.63
CA GLN A 165 5.03 1.88 10.94
C GLN A 165 4.06 2.44 9.89
N GLN A 166 3.47 1.57 9.08
CA GLN A 166 2.46 1.96 8.08
C GLN A 166 1.23 2.65 8.67
N ASN A 167 0.85 2.30 9.91
CA ASN A 167 -0.23 2.94 10.65
C ASN A 167 0.11 4.34 11.19
N GLY A 168 1.31 4.86 10.91
CA GLY A 168 1.80 6.16 11.35
C GLY A 168 2.31 6.20 12.80
N LYS A 169 2.23 5.10 13.56
CA LYS A 169 2.82 5.03 14.90
C LYS A 169 4.34 4.91 14.79
N ALA A 170 5.06 5.48 15.75
CA ALA A 170 6.49 5.28 15.89
C ALA A 170 6.84 3.79 15.92
N TYR A 171 7.82 3.38 15.12
CA TYR A 171 8.40 2.06 15.20
C TYR A 171 9.28 2.00 16.46
N VAL A 172 9.10 0.95 17.24
CA VAL A 172 9.88 0.71 18.45
C VAL A 172 10.83 -0.45 18.18
N SER A 173 12.13 -0.18 18.31
CA SER A 173 13.19 -1.15 18.12
C SER A 173 13.02 -2.40 18.98
N ASN A 174 13.32 -3.57 18.41
CA ASN A 174 13.40 -4.85 19.10
C ASN A 174 14.51 -4.88 20.16
N TYR A 175 15.50 -4.00 20.04
CA TYR A 175 16.58 -3.85 21.01
C TYR A 175 16.26 -2.85 22.13
N ARG A 176 15.02 -2.36 22.23
CA ARG A 176 14.59 -1.47 23.31
C ARG A 176 14.94 -2.05 24.68
N ALA A 177 15.63 -1.26 25.50
CA ALA A 177 15.81 -1.55 26.92
C ALA A 177 14.45 -1.36 27.64
N PRO A 178 13.80 -2.42 28.17
CA PRO A 178 12.44 -2.32 28.71
C PRO A 178 12.29 -1.34 29.88
N ASN A 179 13.40 -1.02 30.55
CA ASN A 179 13.45 -0.18 31.75
C ASN A 179 14.28 1.10 31.55
N SER A 180 14.70 1.42 30.32
CA SER A 180 15.45 2.66 30.07
C SER A 180 14.52 3.87 30.12
N THR A 181 14.85 4.86 30.95
CA THR A 181 14.20 6.16 30.98
C THR A 181 14.82 7.16 29.98
N ILE A 182 15.93 6.78 29.36
CA ILE A 182 16.77 7.66 28.52
C ILE A 182 16.54 7.40 27.04
N TRP A 183 16.11 6.19 26.67
CA TRP A 183 15.75 5.85 25.29
C TRP A 183 14.38 5.17 25.23
N ASP A 184 13.48 5.76 24.45
CA ASP A 184 12.12 5.31 24.26
C ASP A 184 12.00 4.13 23.28
N GLY A 185 13.08 3.79 22.56
CA GLY A 185 13.11 2.75 21.52
C GLY A 185 12.86 3.28 20.12
N SER A 186 12.63 4.59 19.97
CA SER A 186 12.38 5.24 18.68
C SER A 186 13.65 5.30 17.84
N LEU A 187 13.51 5.08 16.52
CA LEU A 187 14.61 5.08 15.57
C LEU A 187 14.56 6.32 14.70
N HIS A 188 15.67 7.05 14.64
CA HIS A 188 15.82 8.29 13.88
C HIS A 188 16.85 8.13 12.77
N PHE A 189 16.58 8.71 11.60
CA PHE A 189 17.47 8.62 10.44
C PHE A 189 17.37 9.90 9.59
N SER A 190 18.45 10.24 8.89
CA SER A 190 18.49 11.39 7.96
C SER A 190 18.77 10.99 6.52
N ASP A 191 19.17 9.73 6.29
CA ASP A 191 19.46 9.20 4.97
C ASP A 191 18.75 7.85 4.76
N ALA A 192 18.12 7.70 3.60
CA ALA A 192 17.54 6.44 3.13
C ALA A 192 18.13 6.05 1.77
N PHE A 193 18.37 4.77 1.56
CA PHE A 193 18.90 4.21 0.32
C PHE A 193 17.88 3.23 -0.27
N VAL A 194 17.22 3.64 -1.35
CA VAL A 194 16.23 2.82 -2.05
C VAL A 194 16.92 2.03 -3.16
N VAL A 195 16.88 0.71 -3.10
CA VAL A 195 17.44 -0.13 -4.17
C VAL A 195 16.59 -0.04 -5.43
N VAL A 196 17.26 0.11 -6.57
CA VAL A 196 16.65 0.20 -7.90
C VAL A 196 16.87 -1.13 -8.63
N ASN A 197 15.77 -1.80 -8.96
CA ASN A 197 15.78 -3.08 -9.66
C ASN A 197 15.97 -2.88 -11.16
N LYS A 198 16.75 -3.77 -11.79
CA LYS A 198 17.00 -3.76 -13.25
C LYS A 198 16.02 -4.60 -14.04
N THR A 199 15.12 -5.29 -13.35
CA THR A 199 14.17 -6.21 -13.94
C THR A 199 12.78 -5.61 -13.77
N GLU A 200 12.00 -5.61 -14.85
CA GLU A 200 10.64 -5.06 -14.88
C GLU A 200 9.70 -5.77 -13.87
N GLY A 201 8.77 -5.00 -13.32
CA GLY A 201 7.66 -5.48 -12.50
C GLY A 201 7.90 -5.38 -11.00
N TYR A 202 6.87 -5.75 -10.24
CA TYR A 202 6.85 -5.65 -8.78
C TYR A 202 7.68 -6.73 -8.10
N GLN A 203 8.74 -6.31 -7.41
CA GLN A 203 9.68 -7.18 -6.70
C GLN A 203 9.97 -6.65 -5.31
N ASP A 204 10.44 -7.55 -4.44
CA ASP A 204 10.89 -7.19 -3.11
C ASP A 204 12.10 -6.26 -3.24
N THR A 205 11.90 -5.02 -2.81
CA THR A 205 12.84 -3.92 -2.88
C THR A 205 13.32 -3.60 -1.47
N LYS A 206 14.64 -3.46 -1.32
CA LYS A 206 15.25 -3.11 -0.05
C LYS A 206 15.43 -1.60 0.05
N ILE A 207 15.05 -1.06 1.19
CA ILE A 207 15.33 0.31 1.59
C ILE A 207 16.22 0.22 2.82
N TYR A 208 17.41 0.79 2.75
CA TYR A 208 18.31 0.86 3.89
C TYR A 208 18.19 2.22 4.54
N LEU A 209 17.97 2.24 5.85
CA LEU A 209 17.98 3.44 6.66
C LEU A 209 19.28 3.49 7.45
N ALA A 210 19.99 4.61 7.38
CA ALA A 210 21.10 4.88 8.26
C ALA A 210 20.55 5.48 9.56
N VAL A 211 20.34 4.63 10.55
CA VAL A 211 19.82 5.05 11.85
C VAL A 211 20.96 5.62 12.67
N ASN A 212 20.82 6.88 13.01
CA ASN A 212 21.77 7.62 13.83
C ASN A 212 21.49 7.36 15.31
N ASP A 213 22.53 7.50 16.14
CA ASP A 213 22.42 7.48 17.60
C ASP A 213 21.70 6.26 18.19
N PHE A 214 21.78 5.10 17.53
CA PHE A 214 21.21 3.87 18.05
C PHE A 214 21.92 3.48 19.36
N PRO A 215 21.20 3.30 20.47
CA PRO A 215 21.84 3.14 21.75
C PRO A 215 22.48 1.77 21.88
N THR A 216 23.62 1.77 22.56
CA THR A 216 24.31 0.58 22.98
C THR A 216 23.87 0.29 24.41
N ILE A 217 23.28 -0.87 24.64
CA ILE A 217 22.72 -1.24 25.93
C ILE A 217 23.62 -2.26 26.61
N SER A 218 23.96 -2.00 27.88
CA SER A 218 24.62 -2.96 28.76
C SER A 218 23.89 -3.00 30.09
N ASN A 219 23.56 -4.20 30.59
CA ASN A 219 22.83 -4.39 31.85
C ASN A 219 21.51 -3.59 31.97
N GLY A 220 20.84 -3.32 30.85
CA GLY A 220 19.57 -2.57 30.81
C GLY A 220 19.72 -1.04 30.81
N GLU A 221 20.96 -0.52 30.81
CA GLU A 221 21.26 0.91 30.74
C GLU A 221 21.91 1.27 29.40
N VAL A 222 21.67 2.51 28.95
CA VAL A 222 22.32 3.06 27.76
C VAL A 222 23.76 3.43 28.11
N THR A 223 24.73 2.75 27.51
CA THR A 223 26.16 2.98 27.74
C THR A 223 26.85 3.78 26.64
N GLY A 224 26.15 4.05 25.54
CA GLY A 224 26.67 4.80 24.40
C GLY A 224 25.70 4.76 23.23
N HIS A 225 26.14 5.28 22.09
CA HIS A 225 25.38 5.36 20.84
C HIS A 225 26.25 4.92 19.66
N LYS A 226 25.63 4.39 18.62
CA LYS A 226 26.29 3.95 17.38
C LYS A 226 25.35 4.11 16.19
N ASP A 227 25.91 4.20 15.00
CA ASP A 227 25.13 4.19 13.77
C ASP A 227 24.85 2.74 13.36
N VAL A 228 23.60 2.41 13.07
CA VAL A 228 23.21 1.08 12.60
C VAL A 228 22.44 1.16 11.30
N MET A 229 22.46 0.07 10.55
CA MET A 229 21.64 -0.07 9.37
C MET A 229 20.34 -0.80 9.73
N VAL A 230 19.21 -0.20 9.36
CA VAL A 230 17.91 -0.87 9.34
C VAL A 230 17.55 -1.15 7.89
N THR A 231 17.07 -2.36 7.61
CA THR A 231 16.60 -2.75 6.28
C THR A 231 15.09 -2.85 6.31
N ILE A 232 14.43 -2.17 5.39
CA ILE A 232 13.00 -2.30 5.13
C ILE A 232 12.83 -3.04 3.82
N THR A 233 12.01 -4.08 3.83
CA THR A 233 11.64 -4.81 2.60
C THR A 233 10.22 -4.48 2.24
N VAL A 234 10.03 -3.95 1.02
CA VAL A 234 8.72 -3.57 0.48
C VAL A 234 8.64 -3.99 -0.98
N ARG A 235 7.45 -4.37 -1.44
CA ARG A 235 7.26 -4.71 -2.85
C ARG A 235 7.03 -3.45 -3.68
N ALA A 236 7.88 -3.24 -4.70
CA ALA A 236 7.85 -2.05 -5.55
C ALA A 236 8.32 -2.37 -6.98
N ASN A 237 7.91 -1.55 -7.95
CA ASN A 237 8.36 -1.56 -9.33
C ASN A 237 9.42 -0.47 -9.56
N THR A 238 10.56 -0.57 -8.88
CA THR A 238 11.65 0.43 -9.02
C THR A 238 12.37 0.38 -10.38
N TYR A 239 12.00 -0.57 -11.25
CA TYR A 239 12.46 -0.59 -12.64
C TYR A 239 12.11 0.69 -13.39
N GLU A 240 11.01 1.38 -13.05
CA GLU A 240 10.64 2.65 -13.69
C GLU A 240 11.74 3.72 -13.53
N ILE A 241 12.41 3.75 -12.39
CA ILE A 241 13.57 4.63 -12.16
C ILE A 241 14.78 4.19 -13.01
N TYR A 242 14.97 2.87 -13.17
CA TYR A 242 16.04 2.33 -14.01
C TYR A 242 15.83 2.60 -15.50
N ASP A 243 14.58 2.48 -15.98
CA ASP A 243 14.21 2.73 -17.37
C ASP A 243 14.39 4.22 -17.72
N ALA A 244 13.98 5.11 -16.80
CA ALA A 244 14.15 6.55 -16.92
C ALA A 244 15.57 7.05 -16.58
N TRP A 245 16.53 6.16 -16.29
CA TRP A 245 17.82 6.55 -15.69
C TRP A 245 18.61 7.55 -16.54
N ASN A 246 18.69 7.33 -17.85
CA ASN A 246 19.44 8.24 -18.72
C ASN A 246 18.77 9.61 -18.83
N ASP A 247 17.45 9.65 -18.93
CA ASP A 247 16.69 10.91 -18.96
C ASP A 247 16.89 11.70 -17.67
N LEU A 248 16.98 11.00 -16.53
CA LEU A 248 17.25 11.59 -15.23
C LEU A 248 18.67 12.17 -15.11
N LEU A 249 19.64 11.69 -15.90
CA LEU A 249 21.02 12.21 -15.91
C LEU A 249 21.21 13.50 -16.72
N ASP A 250 20.21 13.87 -17.52
CA ASP A 250 20.26 15.02 -18.42
C ASP A 250 19.56 16.27 -17.84
N PHE A 251 19.01 16.17 -16.62
CA PHE A 251 18.57 17.31 -15.80
C PHE A 251 19.72 17.92 -15.01
#